data_AF-A0A2M8N592-F1
#
_entry.id   AF-A0A2M8N592-F1
#
_cell.length_a   1.000
_cell.length_b   1.000
_cell.length_c   1.000
_cell.angle_alpha   90.00
_cell.angle_beta   90.00
_cell.angle_gamma   90.00
#
_symmetry.space_group_name_H-M   'P 1'
#
loop_
_entity.id
_entity.type
_entity.pdbx_description
1 polymer ?
#
loop_
_entity_poly.entity_id
_entity_poly.type
_entity_poly.pdbx_seq_one_letter_code
_entity_poly.pdbx_strand_id
1 'polypeptide(L)'
;APDIIQNGIPNHIDLFIMPGGADRPYAQKLNGIGNKHIREYVEAGGTYLGICAGAYYGCTHIEFQKGTSSAICEDRELKFFDGTGTGCLTDIAPHPYDQTLQSACITPIGVRGEEIQTLYWGGCTFHTPITSDTKVVAHYNKLDTRPPAII
;
A
#
# COMPACT_ATOMS: atom_id res chain seq x y z
N ALA A 1 -17.23 5.18 5.29
CA ALA A 1 -17.47 5.40 3.86
C ALA A 1 -18.90 4.94 3.56
N PRO A 2 -19.92 5.77 3.86
CA PRO A 2 -21.32 5.35 3.73
C PRO A 2 -21.66 4.86 2.33
N ASP A 3 -21.15 5.53 1.29
CA ASP A 3 -21.42 5.16 -0.10
C ASP A 3 -20.97 3.74 -0.43
N ILE A 4 -19.74 3.38 -0.06
CA ILE A 4 -19.21 2.02 -0.22
C ILE A 4 -20.01 1.03 0.63
N ILE A 5 -20.24 1.35 1.91
CA ILE A 5 -20.86 0.43 2.86
C ILE A 5 -22.31 0.11 2.51
N GLN A 6 -23.06 1.11 2.03
CA GLN A 6 -24.49 0.98 1.76
C GLN A 6 -24.76 0.52 0.33
N ASN A 7 -23.99 1.00 -0.65
CA ASN A 7 -24.30 0.82 -2.08
C ASN A 7 -23.28 -0.03 -2.84
N GLY A 8 -22.14 -0.36 -2.22
CA GLY A 8 -21.01 -0.95 -2.92
C GLY A 8 -20.34 0.00 -3.89
N ILE A 9 -19.47 -0.54 -4.76
CA ILE A 9 -18.83 0.24 -5.83
C ILE A 9 -19.52 -0.15 -7.14
N PRO A 10 -20.10 0.81 -7.88
CA PRO A 10 -20.78 0.52 -9.15
C PRO A 10 -19.83 -0.02 -10.23
N ASN A 11 -20.33 -0.92 -11.09
CA ASN A 11 -19.56 -1.55 -12.15
C ASN A 11 -19.07 -0.60 -13.26
N HIS A 12 -19.56 0.64 -13.32
CA HIS A 12 -19.09 1.64 -14.29
C HIS A 12 -17.85 2.41 -13.80
N ILE A 13 -17.35 2.11 -12.60
CA ILE A 13 -16.13 2.71 -12.06
C ILE A 13 -14.93 1.92 -12.57
N ASP A 14 -14.02 2.57 -13.30
CA ASP A 14 -12.84 1.92 -13.84
C ASP A 14 -11.74 1.69 -12.78
N LEU A 15 -11.65 2.57 -11.80
CA LEU A 15 -10.59 2.59 -10.80
C LEU A 15 -11.08 3.03 -9.42
N PHE A 16 -10.91 2.17 -8.43
CA PHE A 16 -11.04 2.51 -7.02
C PHE A 16 -9.67 2.87 -6.43
N ILE A 17 -9.54 4.09 -5.90
CA ILE A 17 -8.29 4.57 -5.29
C ILE A 17 -8.43 4.58 -3.76
N MET A 18 -7.60 3.81 -3.07
CA MET A 18 -7.43 3.91 -1.63
C MET A 18 -6.24 4.82 -1.33
N PRO A 19 -6.47 6.02 -0.75
CA PRO A 19 -5.42 7.01 -0.56
C PRO A 19 -4.47 6.66 0.59
N GLY A 20 -3.43 7.48 0.73
CA GLY A 20 -2.63 7.52 1.95
C GLY A 20 -3.41 8.13 3.12
N GLY A 21 -2.93 7.90 4.34
CA GLY A 21 -3.54 8.43 5.55
C GLY A 21 -3.31 7.55 6.77
N ALA A 22 -4.22 7.62 7.73
CA ALA A 22 -4.20 6.77 8.92
C ALA A 22 -4.90 5.44 8.62
N ASP A 23 -4.16 4.34 8.74
CA ASP A 23 -4.61 3.00 8.37
C ASP A 23 -5.70 2.44 9.31
N ARG A 24 -5.52 2.49 10.64
CA ARG A 24 -6.51 1.94 11.59
C ARG A 24 -7.93 2.50 11.42
N PRO A 25 -8.14 3.81 11.17
CA PRO A 25 -9.45 4.34 10.79
C PRO A 25 -10.08 3.72 9.54
N TYR A 26 -9.30 3.23 8.57
CA TYR A 26 -9.82 2.46 7.44
C TYR A 26 -10.36 1.13 7.93
N ALA A 27 -9.54 0.35 8.66
CA ALA A 27 -9.95 -0.93 9.22
C ALA A 27 -11.21 -0.83 10.08
N GLN A 28 -11.27 0.15 11.00
CA GLN A 28 -12.43 0.39 11.86
C GLN A 28 -13.72 0.67 11.09
N LYS A 29 -13.62 1.34 9.93
CA LYS A 29 -14.80 1.74 9.13
C LYS A 29 -15.19 0.73 8.07
N LEU A 30 -14.22 0.00 7.50
CA LEU A 30 -14.43 -0.82 6.31
C LEU A 30 -14.45 -2.32 6.60
N ASN A 31 -13.87 -2.79 7.70
CA ASN A 31 -13.87 -4.22 8.02
C ASN A 31 -15.30 -4.80 8.03
N GLY A 32 -15.44 -5.99 7.47
CA GLY A 32 -16.72 -6.60 7.15
C GLY A 32 -17.28 -6.06 5.82
N ILE A 33 -18.44 -5.40 5.87
CA ILE A 33 -19.23 -5.10 4.67
C ILE A 33 -18.51 -4.16 3.68
N GLY A 34 -17.73 -3.20 4.17
CA GLY A 34 -17.01 -2.27 3.29
C GLY A 34 -15.94 -2.98 2.47
N ASN A 35 -15.13 -3.81 3.13
CA ASN A 35 -14.10 -4.63 2.49
C ASN A 35 -14.71 -5.68 1.58
N LYS A 36 -15.83 -6.28 1.97
CA LYS A 36 -16.59 -7.18 1.11
C LYS A 36 -16.95 -6.50 -0.21
N HIS A 37 -17.54 -5.30 -0.19
CA HIS A 37 -17.91 -4.59 -1.41
C HIS A 37 -16.70 -4.16 -2.25
N ILE A 38 -15.59 -3.75 -1.61
CA ILE A 38 -14.35 -3.42 -2.33
C ILE A 38 -13.79 -4.67 -3.01
N ARG A 39 -13.80 -5.82 -2.33
CA ARG A 39 -13.38 -7.10 -2.91
C ARG A 39 -14.27 -7.53 -4.08
N GLU A 40 -15.59 -7.51 -3.91
CA GLU A 40 -16.54 -7.86 -4.97
C GLU A 40 -16.32 -7.01 -6.23
N TYR A 41 -16.03 -5.72 -6.07
CA TYR A 41 -15.69 -4.84 -7.20
C TYR A 41 -14.43 -5.29 -7.94
N VAL A 42 -13.34 -5.57 -7.23
CA VAL A 42 -12.07 -6.02 -7.85
C VAL A 42 -12.22 -7.41 -8.47
N GLU A 43 -12.89 -8.33 -7.79
CA GLU A 43 -13.16 -9.69 -8.27
C GLU A 43 -14.10 -9.70 -9.50
N ALA A 44 -14.94 -8.67 -9.66
CA ALA A 44 -15.75 -8.45 -10.86
C ALA A 44 -14.98 -7.79 -12.03
N GLY A 45 -13.66 -7.56 -11.89
CA GLY A 45 -12.80 -6.99 -12.92
C GLY A 45 -12.49 -5.49 -12.74
N GLY A 46 -12.91 -4.88 -11.64
CA GLY A 46 -12.52 -3.52 -11.27
C GLY A 46 -11.05 -3.40 -10.87
N THR A 47 -10.49 -2.19 -10.94
CA THR A 47 -9.08 -1.95 -10.60
C THR A 47 -8.94 -1.29 -9.23
N TYR A 48 -8.03 -1.77 -8.39
CA TYR A 48 -7.65 -1.16 -7.12
C TYR A 48 -6.29 -0.46 -7.24
N LEU A 49 -6.20 0.79 -6.81
CA LEU A 49 -4.93 1.50 -6.64
C LEU A 49 -4.79 1.94 -5.17
N GLY A 50 -3.84 1.34 -4.47
CA GLY A 50 -3.47 1.72 -3.11
C GLY A 50 -2.27 2.65 -3.10
N ILE A 51 -2.32 3.74 -2.34
CA ILE A 51 -1.20 4.69 -2.16
C ILE A 51 -0.87 4.79 -0.67
N CYS A 52 0.41 4.67 -0.29
CA CYS A 52 0.86 4.71 1.11
C CYS A 52 -0.01 3.77 1.97
N ALA A 53 -0.75 4.27 2.97
CA ALA A 53 -1.67 3.47 3.78
C ALA A 53 -2.62 2.59 2.96
N GLY A 54 -3.14 3.05 1.82
CA GLY A 54 -3.92 2.22 0.91
C GLY A 54 -3.13 1.08 0.26
N ALA A 55 -1.84 1.29 -0.05
CA ALA A 55 -0.98 0.24 -0.58
C ALA A 55 -0.76 -0.87 0.47
N TYR A 56 -0.50 -0.48 1.74
CA TYR A 56 -0.44 -1.43 2.84
C TYR A 56 -1.79 -2.14 3.06
N TYR A 57 -2.91 -1.41 2.96
CA TYR A 57 -4.26 -1.94 3.22
C TYR A 57 -4.67 -3.05 2.25
N GLY A 58 -4.13 -3.05 1.03
CA GLY A 58 -4.33 -4.12 0.04
C GLY A 58 -3.51 -5.39 0.28
N CYS A 59 -2.51 -5.35 1.16
CA CYS A 59 -1.68 -6.50 1.52
C CYS A 59 -2.42 -7.45 2.49
N THR A 60 -1.93 -8.67 2.66
CA THR A 60 -2.40 -9.57 3.73
C THR A 60 -1.97 -9.06 5.11
N HIS A 61 -0.73 -8.58 5.21
CA HIS A 61 -0.15 -8.08 6.47
C HIS A 61 0.54 -6.74 6.27
N ILE A 62 0.50 -5.90 7.30
CA ILE A 62 1.21 -4.61 7.35
C ILE A 62 2.32 -4.71 8.37
N GLU A 63 3.50 -4.19 8.04
CA GLU A 63 4.55 -3.88 9.01
C GLU A 63 4.98 -2.43 8.82
N PHE A 64 4.26 -1.51 9.46
CA PHE A 64 4.57 -0.08 9.46
C PHE A 64 5.27 0.32 10.77
N GLN A 65 6.43 0.98 10.68
CA GLN A 65 7.29 1.38 11.79
C GLN A 65 7.52 0.26 12.81
N LYS A 66 7.73 -0.97 12.34
CA LYS A 66 7.93 -2.13 13.21
C LYS A 66 9.10 -1.88 14.17
N GLY A 67 8.87 -2.10 15.46
CA GLY A 67 9.86 -1.87 16.52
C GLY A 67 9.82 -0.46 17.15
N THR A 68 8.93 0.43 16.71
CA THR A 68 8.71 1.73 17.37
C THR A 68 7.41 1.73 18.18
N SER A 69 7.18 2.80 18.95
CA SER A 69 5.91 3.00 19.68
C SER A 69 4.70 3.29 18.77
N SER A 70 4.94 3.62 17.50
CA SER A 70 3.92 3.91 16.49
C SER A 70 3.73 2.75 15.50
N ALA A 71 4.23 1.56 15.86
CA ALA A 71 4.15 0.38 15.03
C ALA A 71 2.69 -0.01 14.72
N ILE A 72 2.45 -0.38 13.47
CA ILE A 72 1.22 -1.05 13.01
C ILE A 72 1.67 -2.35 12.34
N CYS A 73 1.55 -3.45 13.08
CA CYS A 73 1.91 -4.80 12.65
C CYS A 73 0.68 -5.69 12.74
N GLU A 74 -0.17 -5.66 11.72
CA GLU A 74 -1.53 -6.20 11.79
C GLU A 74 -2.00 -6.75 10.43
N ASP A 75 -2.93 -7.70 10.46
CA ASP A 75 -3.53 -8.28 9.25
C ASP A 75 -4.62 -7.38 8.66
N ARG A 76 -4.79 -7.44 7.33
CA ARG A 76 -5.87 -6.74 6.61
C ARG A 76 -6.78 -7.72 5.89
N GLU A 77 -8.05 -7.35 5.79
CA GLU A 77 -9.10 -8.20 5.24
C GLU A 77 -9.14 -8.16 3.71
N LEU A 78 -8.68 -7.06 3.09
CA LEU A 78 -8.71 -6.93 1.63
C LEU A 78 -7.86 -7.98 0.92
N LYS A 79 -6.65 -8.30 1.42
CA LYS A 79 -5.80 -9.41 0.91
C LYS A 79 -5.77 -9.53 -0.62
N PHE A 80 -5.63 -8.41 -1.33
CA PHE A 80 -5.47 -8.43 -2.78
C PHE A 80 -4.07 -8.88 -3.18
N PHE A 81 -3.08 -8.52 -2.34
CA PHE A 81 -1.73 -9.03 -2.44
C PHE A 81 -1.45 -9.95 -1.26
N ASP A 82 -1.17 -11.22 -1.56
CA ASP A 82 -0.79 -12.20 -0.54
C ASP A 82 0.67 -12.02 -0.13
N GLY A 83 0.90 -11.04 0.73
CA GLY A 83 2.22 -10.69 1.22
C GLY A 83 2.17 -9.57 2.24
N THR A 84 3.36 -9.10 2.61
CA THR A 84 3.54 -8.06 3.62
C THR A 84 3.96 -6.76 2.97
N GLY A 85 3.24 -5.68 3.28
CA GLY A 85 3.70 -4.32 3.02
C GLY A 85 4.55 -3.85 4.20
N THR A 86 5.84 -3.60 3.96
CA THR A 86 6.78 -3.19 5.02
C THR A 86 7.27 -1.77 4.78
N GLY A 87 7.28 -0.96 5.84
CA GLY A 87 7.83 0.39 5.82
C GLY A 87 7.64 1.08 7.17
N CYS A 88 7.76 2.40 7.29
CA CYS A 88 8.49 3.22 6.34
C CYS A 88 9.97 2.78 6.27
N LEU A 89 10.59 2.96 5.11
CA LEU A 89 11.94 2.53 4.78
C LEU A 89 12.93 3.62 5.19
N THR A 90 13.54 3.46 6.37
CA THR A 90 14.49 4.44 6.93
C THR A 90 15.75 4.61 6.09
N ASP A 91 16.12 3.61 5.29
CA ASP A 91 17.24 3.70 4.36
C ASP A 91 16.96 4.64 3.16
N ILE A 92 15.68 4.91 2.87
CA ILE A 92 15.27 5.92 1.90
C ILE A 92 15.15 7.29 2.57
N ALA A 93 14.35 7.37 3.63
CA ALA A 93 14.08 8.58 4.41
C ALA A 93 14.55 8.36 5.87
N PRO A 94 15.74 8.84 6.25
CA PRO A 94 16.34 8.56 7.57
C PRO A 94 15.60 9.17 8.76
N HIS A 95 14.82 10.23 8.54
CA HIS A 95 14.01 10.82 9.60
C HIS A 95 12.81 9.90 9.91
N PRO A 96 12.55 9.61 11.20
CA PRO A 96 11.36 8.86 11.60
C PRO A 96 10.10 9.48 11.00
N TYR A 97 9.18 8.65 10.51
CA TYR A 97 7.97 9.15 9.89
C TYR A 97 7.07 9.83 10.94
N ASP A 98 6.86 11.13 10.74
CA ASP A 98 6.18 12.06 11.64
C ASP A 98 5.08 12.88 10.92
N GLN A 99 4.80 12.56 9.66
CA GLN A 99 3.84 13.27 8.79
C GLN A 99 4.24 14.71 8.45
N THR A 100 5.49 15.12 8.70
CA THR A 100 6.05 16.39 8.24
C THR A 100 6.89 16.18 6.98
N LEU A 101 7.26 17.28 6.30
CA LEU A 101 8.17 17.21 5.15
C LEU A 101 9.58 16.72 5.52
N GLN A 102 9.95 16.71 6.81
CA GLN A 102 11.26 16.19 7.25
C GLN A 102 11.34 14.67 7.06
N SER A 103 10.21 13.96 7.15
CA SER A 103 10.13 12.52 6.89
C SER A 103 9.89 12.16 5.43
N ALA A 104 9.88 13.15 4.53
CA ALA A 104 9.78 12.93 3.09
C ALA A 104 11.16 12.96 2.42
N CYS A 105 11.31 12.22 1.33
CA CYS A 105 12.53 12.20 0.54
C CYS A 105 12.21 12.07 -0.95
N ILE A 106 13.04 12.63 -1.82
CA ILE A 106 13.02 12.27 -3.25
C ILE A 106 13.90 11.05 -3.43
N THR A 107 13.36 10.00 -4.05
CA THR A 107 14.09 8.77 -4.34
C THR A 107 13.82 8.31 -5.77
N PRO A 108 14.85 7.79 -6.46
CA PRO A 108 14.64 7.15 -7.75
C PRO A 108 13.95 5.80 -7.59
N ILE A 109 12.98 5.54 -8.46
CA ILE A 109 12.48 4.20 -8.72
C ILE A 109 12.78 3.80 -10.17
N GLY A 110 13.11 2.54 -10.38
CA GLY A 110 13.26 1.97 -11.72
C GLY A 110 11.92 1.46 -12.23
N VAL A 111 11.41 2.01 -13.33
CA VAL A 111 10.17 1.61 -14.00
C VAL A 111 10.49 1.20 -15.42
N ARG A 112 10.30 -0.09 -15.76
CA ARG A 112 10.57 -0.63 -17.11
C ARG A 112 11.97 -0.29 -17.67
N GLY A 113 12.98 -0.22 -16.81
CA GLY A 113 14.37 0.10 -17.18
C GLY A 113 14.72 1.59 -17.17
N GLU A 114 13.72 2.47 -17.04
CA GLU A 114 13.92 3.91 -16.89
C GLU A 114 13.91 4.30 -15.41
N GLU A 115 14.67 5.34 -15.06
CA GLU A 115 14.67 5.88 -13.70
C GLU A 115 13.78 7.12 -13.59
N ILE A 116 12.88 7.10 -12.60
CA ILE A 116 11.95 8.19 -12.33
C ILE A 116 12.15 8.68 -10.90
N GLN A 117 12.32 9.99 -10.72
CA GLN A 117 12.36 10.61 -9.41
C GLN A 117 10.95 10.66 -8.81
N THR A 118 10.80 10.17 -7.59
CA THR A 118 9.51 10.08 -6.91
C THR A 118 9.57 10.62 -5.49
N LEU A 119 8.45 11.16 -5.04
CA LEU A 119 8.27 11.52 -3.63
C LEU A 119 8.01 10.25 -2.81
N TYR A 120 8.93 9.95 -1.90
CA TYR A 120 8.76 8.93 -0.88
C TYR A 120 8.33 9.59 0.43
N TRP A 121 7.18 9.17 0.98
CA TRP A 121 6.68 9.68 2.25
C TRP A 121 5.88 8.59 2.99
N GLY A 122 6.60 7.73 3.71
CA GLY A 122 6.02 6.66 4.54
C GLY A 122 5.51 5.43 3.79
N GLY A 123 5.73 5.34 2.47
CA GLY A 123 5.29 4.23 1.64
C GLY A 123 5.97 2.88 1.95
N CYS A 124 5.38 1.79 1.45
CA CYS A 124 5.90 0.44 1.65
C CYS A 124 6.90 0.02 0.57
N THR A 125 7.58 -1.09 0.87
CA THR A 125 7.97 -2.11 -0.11
C THR A 125 7.12 -3.37 0.09
N PHE A 126 7.08 -4.25 -0.92
CA PHE A 126 6.28 -5.48 -0.88
C PHE A 126 7.14 -6.73 -0.76
N HIS A 127 6.76 -7.63 0.15
CA HIS A 127 7.38 -8.94 0.34
C HIS A 127 6.38 -10.03 -0.02
N THR A 128 6.69 -10.83 -1.05
CA THR A 128 5.83 -11.89 -1.58
C THR A 128 6.40 -13.29 -1.30
N PRO A 129 5.55 -14.33 -1.17
CA PRO A 129 5.96 -15.72 -1.35
C PRO A 129 6.43 -15.99 -2.79
N ILE A 130 7.29 -17.00 -2.97
CA ILE A 130 7.93 -17.37 -4.26
C ILE A 130 6.91 -17.72 -5.37
N THR A 131 5.66 -18.01 -5.03
CA THR A 131 4.64 -18.60 -5.91
C THR A 131 3.52 -17.64 -6.33
N SER A 132 3.68 -16.32 -6.20
CA SER A 132 2.61 -15.38 -6.52
C SER A 132 2.58 -14.99 -8.00
N ASP A 133 1.38 -14.78 -8.54
CA ASP A 133 1.14 -14.17 -9.87
C ASP A 133 1.35 -12.64 -9.86
N THR A 134 2.19 -12.13 -8.95
CA THR A 134 2.42 -10.69 -8.77
C THR A 134 3.44 -10.17 -9.78
N LYS A 135 3.11 -9.07 -10.45
CA LYS A 135 4.03 -8.40 -11.37
C LYS A 135 4.64 -7.16 -10.72
N VAL A 136 5.94 -7.18 -10.45
CA VAL A 136 6.63 -5.96 -10.02
C VAL A 136 6.72 -4.96 -11.17
N VAL A 137 6.18 -3.75 -10.96
CA VAL A 137 6.18 -2.65 -11.94
C VAL A 137 7.35 -1.71 -11.71
N ALA A 138 7.77 -1.53 -10.45
CA ALA A 138 8.85 -0.64 -10.08
C ALA A 138 9.68 -1.15 -8.90
N HIS A 139 10.94 -0.73 -8.82
CA HIS A 139 11.88 -1.05 -7.73
C HIS A 139 12.49 0.22 -7.14
N TYR A 140 12.77 0.24 -5.83
CA TYR A 140 13.56 1.31 -5.22
C TYR A 140 15.04 1.13 -5.58
N ASN A 141 15.53 1.92 -6.55
CA ASN A 141 16.91 1.79 -7.06
C ASN A 141 17.98 2.22 -6.05
N LYS A 142 17.61 3.05 -5.07
CA LYS A 142 18.53 3.55 -4.03
C LYS A 142 18.94 2.46 -3.02
N LEU A 143 18.17 1.37 -2.92
CA LEU A 143 18.42 0.29 -1.96
C LEU A 143 19.15 -0.87 -2.63
N ASP A 144 20.13 -1.46 -1.95
CA ASP A 144 20.98 -2.53 -2.49
C ASP A 144 20.18 -3.75 -3.00
N THR A 145 19.13 -4.13 -2.29
CA THR A 145 18.26 -5.25 -2.65
C THR A 145 17.23 -4.92 -3.73
N ARG A 146 17.15 -3.65 -4.14
CA ARG A 146 16.19 -3.10 -5.12
C ARG A 146 14.77 -3.66 -4.92
N PRO A 147 14.19 -3.52 -3.72
CA PRO A 147 12.95 -4.20 -3.40
C PRO A 147 11.75 -3.56 -4.12
N PRO A 148 10.62 -4.27 -4.29
CA PRO A 148 9.47 -3.78 -5.05
C PRO A 148 8.87 -2.49 -4.47
N ALA A 149 8.85 -1.42 -5.28
CA ALA A 149 8.21 -0.14 -4.94
C ALA A 149 6.74 -0.10 -5.39
N ILE A 150 6.42 -0.77 -6.51
CA ILE A 150 5.07 -0.88 -7.07
C ILE A 150 4.91 -2.31 -7.60
N ILE A 151 3.82 -2.96 -7.25
CA ILE A 151 3.39 -4.28 -7.72
C ILE A 151 2.08 -4.20 -8.50
#